data_AF-A0A7L1LVG3-F1
#
_entry.id   AF-A0A7L1LVG3-F1
#
_cell.length_a   1.000
_cell.length_b   1.000
_cell.length_c   1.000
_cell.angle_alpha   90.00
_cell.angle_beta   90.00
_cell.angle_gamma   90.00
#
_symmetry.space_group_name_H-M   'P 1'
#
loop_
_entity.id
_entity.type
_entity.pdbx_description
1 polymer ?
#
loop_
_entity_poly.entity_id
_entity_poly.type
_entity_poly.pdbx_seq_one_letter_code
_entity_poly.pdbx_strand_id
1 'polypeptide(L)' 'DPREFSQDGECSECHPECERIDGGVTCNGSGADTCTRCAHYRDGPHCV' A
#
# COMPACT_ATOMS: atom_id res chain seq x y z
N ASP A 1 12.57 -5.69 0.11
CA ASP A 1 12.41 -4.52 -0.77
C ASP A 1 11.20 -3.71 -0.33
N PRO A 2 11.30 -2.38 -0.29
CA PRO A 2 10.16 -1.51 -0.01
C PRO A 2 9.03 -1.76 -1.02
N ARG A 3 7.78 -1.67 -0.55
CA ARG A 3 6.60 -1.77 -1.41
C ARG A 3 6.36 -0.36 -1.94
N GLU A 4 6.38 -0.19 -3.25
CA GLU A 4 6.32 1.13 -3.86
C GLU A 4 5.22 1.19 -4.93
N PHE A 5 4.72 2.40 -5.16
CA PHE A 5 3.86 2.75 -6.27
C PHE A 5 4.49 3.91 -7.04
N SER A 6 4.17 4.02 -8.33
CA SER A 6 4.61 5.18 -9.13
C SER A 6 3.52 6.24 -9.14
N GLN A 7 3.92 7.47 -8.82
CA GLN A 7 3.10 8.66 -8.97
C GLN A 7 3.93 9.72 -9.68
N ASP A 8 3.43 10.21 -10.81
CA ASP A 8 4.07 11.25 -11.62
C ASP A 8 5.51 10.91 -12.08
N GLY A 9 5.80 9.62 -12.26
CA GLY A 9 7.12 9.14 -12.69
C GLY A 9 8.14 8.99 -11.57
N GLU A 10 7.75 9.25 -10.32
CA GLU A 10 8.55 8.99 -9.13
C GLU A 10 8.01 7.75 -8.39
N CYS A 11 8.91 7.00 -7.75
CA CYS A 11 8.54 5.89 -6.87
C CYS A 11 8.32 6.42 -5.46
N SER A 12 7.16 6.11 -4.87
CA SER A 12 6.81 6.45 -3.50
C SER A 12 6.49 5.19 -2.72
N GLU A 13 6.83 5.17 -1.43
CA GLU A 13 6.59 4.00 -0.58
C GLU A 13 5.10 3.88 -0.20
N CYS A 14 4.62 2.64 -0.18
CA CYS A 14 3.31 2.29 0.35
C CYS A 14 3.26 2.46 1.88
N HIS A 15 2.04 2.61 2.40
CA HIS A 15 1.83 2.58 3.85
C HIS A 15 2.35 1.25 4.47
N PRO A 16 2.93 1.26 5.68
CA PRO A 16 3.44 0.06 6.36
C PRO A 16 2.39 -1.06 6.47
N GLU A 17 1.12 -0.68 6.65
CA GLU A 17 -0.03 -1.57 6.79
C GLU A 17 -0.50 -2.23 5.48
N CYS A 18 0.07 -1.93 4.31
CA CYS A 18 -0.34 -2.56 3.05
C CYS A 18 0.31 -3.94 2.87
N GLU A 19 -0.45 -5.04 2.82
CA GLU A 19 0.09 -6.40 2.68
C GLU A 19 0.99 -6.55 1.44
N ARG A 20 2.16 -7.18 1.58
CA ARG A 20 3.05 -7.45 0.45
C ARG A 20 2.40 -8.47 -0.49
N ILE A 21 2.21 -8.08 -1.75
CA ILE A 21 1.60 -8.95 -2.77
C ILE A 21 2.67 -9.37 -3.77
N ASP A 22 2.99 -10.66 -3.82
CA ASP A 22 3.95 -11.19 -4.77
C ASP A 22 3.38 -11.16 -6.20
N GLY A 23 4.11 -10.53 -7.12
CA GLY A 23 3.71 -10.41 -8.52
C GLY A 23 2.55 -9.43 -8.79
N GLY A 24 2.19 -8.60 -7.82
CA GLY A 24 1.08 -7.65 -7.93
C GLY A 24 1.37 -6.28 -7.31
N VAL A 25 0.43 -5.35 -7.50
CA VAL A 25 0.48 -4.01 -6.92
C VAL A 25 0.04 -4.07 -5.45
N THR A 26 0.79 -3.42 -4.57
CA THR A 26 0.54 -3.45 -3.12
C THR A 26 -0.32 -2.27 -2.65
N CYS A 27 -0.11 -1.10 -3.25
CA CYS A 27 -0.86 0.13 -2.97
C CYS A 27 -0.93 0.99 -4.24
N ASN A 28 -1.86 1.93 -4.27
CA ASN A 28 -1.95 2.96 -5.32
C ASN A 28 -1.72 4.38 -4.76
N GLY A 29 -1.11 4.46 -3.57
CA GLY A 29 -0.93 5.67 -2.80
C GLY A 29 -0.11 5.40 -1.53
N SER A 30 0.32 6.48 -0.87
CA SER A 30 1.07 6.41 0.39
C SER A 30 0.17 6.25 1.61
N GLY A 31 -1.15 6.45 1.46
CA GLY A 31 -2.13 6.39 2.55
C GLY A 31 -2.55 4.97 2.90
N ALA A 32 -2.91 4.74 4.17
CA ALA A 32 -3.40 3.46 4.68
C ALA A 32 -4.74 3.01 4.07
N ASP A 33 -5.47 3.92 3.43
CA ASP A 33 -6.71 3.69 2.68
C ASP A 33 -6.48 3.29 1.23
N THR A 34 -5.24 3.43 0.74
CA THR A 34 -4.87 3.16 -0.66
C THR A 34 -4.21 1.79 -0.85
N CYS A 35 -4.15 0.99 0.22
CA CYS A 35 -3.68 -0.38 0.17
C CYS A 35 -4.63 -1.25 -0.65
N THR A 36 -4.08 -2.11 -1.51
CA THR A 36 -4.89 -3.15 -2.19
C THR A 36 -5.41 -4.17 -1.19
N ARG A 37 -4.61 -4.50 -0.16
CA ARG A 37 -4.99 -5.36 0.96
C ARG A 37 -4.26 -4.93 2.23
N CYS A 38 -4.91 -5.04 3.39
CA CYS A 38 -4.30 -4.74 4.69
C CYS A 38 -3.47 -5.94 5.18
N ALA A 39 -2.28 -5.68 5.72
CA ALA A 39 -1.41 -6.68 6.33
C ALA A 39 -1.96 -7.19 7.67
N HIS A 40 -2.61 -6.30 8.43
CA HIS A 40 -3.11 -6.58 9.77
C HIS A 40 -4.64 -6.49 9.84
N TYR A 41 -5.20 -5.34 10.22
CA TYR A 41 -6.64 -5.14 10.36
C TYR A 41 -7.11 -3.99 9.49
N ARG A 42 -8.44 -3.86 9.37
CA ARG A 42 -9.08 -2.77 8.63
C ARG A 42 -10.11 -2.10 9.51
N ASP A 43 -9.94 -0.81 9.75
CA ASP A 43 -10.89 0.04 10.45
C ASP A 43 -11.52 1.02 9.43
N GLY A 44 -12.72 0.67 8.96
CA GLY A 44 -13.39 1.40 7.90
C GLY A 44 -12.54 1.44 6.60
N PRO A 45 -12.21 2.63 6.06
CA PRO A 45 -11.40 2.72 4.86
C PRO A 45 -9.90 2.49 5.12
N HIS A 46 -9.42 2.64 6.36
CA HIS A 46 -7.99 2.64 6.67
C HIS A 46 -7.50 1.27 7.16
N CYS A 47 -6.32 0.84 6.70
CA CYS A 47 -5.59 -0.30 7.27
C CYS A 47 -4.85 0.12 8.55
N VAL A 48 -4.90 -0.74 9.58
CA VAL A 48 -4.33 -0.51 10.93
C VAL A 48 -3.73 -1.78 11.53
#